data_AF-A0A1M5FGH4-F1
#
_entry.id   AF-A0A1M5FGH4-F1
#
_cell.length_a   1.000
_cell.length_b   1.000
_cell.length_c   1.000
_cell.angle_alpha   90.00
_cell.angle_beta   90.00
_cell.angle_gamma   90.00
#
_symmetry.space_group_name_H-M   'P 1'
#
loop_
_entity.id
_entity.type
_entity.pdbx_description
1 polymer ?
#
loop_
_entity_poly.entity_id
_entity_poly.type
_entity_poly.pdbx_seq_one_letter_code
_entity_poly.pdbx_strand_id
1 'polypeptide(L)'
;MYEELLADIQGVTIHSQPSTGEYDSNYWLCTITLDPALRVNGQENAYKSAVQGAVGGAAGVTHEAKELHTDCEPNANVEAMRIFLDTKGIESRPLWKPMHKQPVYADADAYVNGVSESLFKVGMCLPSGPCVTDDDVCYIVECIKEAILAG
;
A
#
# COMPACT_ATOMS: atom_id res chain seq x y z
N MET A 1 4.30 -10.17 15.69
CA MET A 1 4.44 -11.09 14.55
C MET A 1 4.77 -10.45 13.21
N TYR A 2 3.93 -9.60 12.59
CA TYR A 2 4.36 -8.89 11.35
C TYR A 2 5.69 -8.15 11.55
N GLU A 3 5.84 -7.46 12.68
CA GLU A 3 7.09 -6.76 13.03
C GLU A 3 8.31 -7.68 13.03
N GLU A 4 8.17 -8.89 13.57
CA GLU A 4 9.26 -9.87 13.67
C GLU A 4 9.56 -10.51 12.31
N LEU A 5 8.53 -10.90 11.56
CA LEU A 5 8.68 -11.63 10.30
C LEU A 5 9.16 -10.74 9.14
N LEU A 6 8.87 -9.43 9.20
CA LEU A 6 9.28 -8.46 8.20
C LEU A 6 10.63 -7.78 8.53
N ALA A 7 11.14 -7.93 9.75
CA ALA A 7 12.33 -7.21 10.24
C ALA A 7 13.56 -7.35 9.33
N ASP A 8 13.74 -8.53 8.74
CA ASP A 8 14.93 -8.86 7.94
C ASP A 8 14.71 -8.66 6.42
N ILE A 9 13.54 -8.19 6.00
CA ILE A 9 13.26 -7.94 4.58
C ILE A 9 13.77 -6.56 4.19
N GLN A 10 14.94 -6.51 3.56
CA GLN A 10 15.53 -5.26 3.10
C GLN A 10 14.56 -4.49 2.18
N GLY A 11 14.37 -3.20 2.48
CA GLY A 11 13.49 -2.32 1.72
C GLY A 11 12.00 -2.43 2.09
N VAL A 12 11.64 -3.22 3.10
CA VAL A 12 10.31 -3.20 3.71
C VAL A 12 10.42 -2.65 5.12
N THR A 13 9.59 -1.67 5.47
CA THR A 13 9.53 -1.12 6.83
C THR A 13 8.11 -1.24 7.37
N ILE A 14 7.95 -1.92 8.49
CA ILE A 14 6.71 -2.01 9.25
C ILE A 14 6.60 -0.84 10.23
N HIS A 15 5.43 -0.22 10.31
CA HIS A 15 5.16 0.80 11.32
C HIS A 15 4.67 0.14 12.61
N SER A 16 5.41 0.34 13.69
CA SER A 16 5.10 -0.16 15.03
C SER A 16 4.68 0.98 15.97
N GLN A 17 4.19 0.60 17.15
CA GLN A 17 3.93 1.58 18.20
C GLN A 17 5.21 2.35 18.56
N PRO A 18 5.15 3.68 18.68
CA PRO A 18 6.31 4.47 19.06
C PRO A 18 6.82 4.07 20.44
N SER A 19 8.14 3.93 20.54
CA SER A 19 8.84 3.49 21.75
C SER A 19 8.88 4.56 22.86
N THR A 20 8.37 5.76 22.61
CA THR A 20 8.41 6.89 23.56
C THR A 20 7.37 6.78 24.68
N GLY A 21 6.35 5.92 24.51
CA GLY A 21 5.29 5.73 25.51
C GLY A 21 4.36 6.93 25.69
N GLU A 22 4.43 7.92 24.80
CA GLU A 22 3.57 9.11 24.84
C GLU A 22 2.14 8.83 24.39
N TYR A 23 1.94 7.76 23.62
CA TYR A 23 0.64 7.30 23.11
C TYR A 23 0.71 5.83 22.71
N ASP A 24 -0.45 5.17 22.76
CA ASP A 24 -0.61 3.76 22.39
C ASP A 24 -1.27 3.62 21.03
N SER A 25 -0.82 2.65 20.24
CA SER A 25 -1.53 2.25 19.03
C SER A 25 -2.78 1.46 19.41
N ASN A 26 -3.88 1.66 18.69
CA ASN A 26 -5.04 0.79 18.82
C ASN A 26 -4.93 -0.49 17.97
N TYR A 27 -3.85 -0.64 17.20
CA TYR A 27 -3.54 -1.80 16.35
C TYR A 27 -4.65 -2.17 15.34
N TRP A 28 -5.48 -1.20 14.93
CA TRP A 28 -6.56 -1.45 13.96
C TRP A 28 -6.04 -1.72 12.53
N LEU A 29 -4.87 -1.18 12.19
CA LEU A 29 -4.26 -1.33 10.87
C LEU A 29 -2.80 -1.73 11.01
N CYS A 30 -2.38 -2.72 10.23
CA CYS A 30 -0.98 -3.02 9.99
C CYS A 30 -0.54 -2.32 8.70
N THR A 31 0.49 -1.48 8.78
CA THR A 31 0.96 -0.72 7.62
C THR A 31 2.46 -0.87 7.43
N ILE A 32 2.86 -1.01 6.17
CA ILE A 32 4.25 -1.06 5.75
C ILE A 32 4.56 0.06 4.77
N THR A 33 5.83 0.39 4.62
CA THR A 33 6.34 1.17 3.48
C THR A 33 7.36 0.35 2.71
N LEU A 34 7.39 0.54 1.40
CA LEU A 34 8.37 -0.05 0.50
C LEU A 34 9.38 1.02 0.08
N ASP A 35 10.67 0.70 0.18
CA ASP A 35 11.73 1.52 -0.40
C ASP A 35 11.44 1.73 -1.90
N PRO A 36 11.49 2.97 -2.42
CA PRO A 36 11.30 3.22 -3.85
C PRO A 36 12.24 2.43 -4.78
N ALA A 37 13.41 2.02 -4.29
CA ALA A 37 14.37 1.19 -5.04
C ALA A 37 14.06 -0.31 -4.99
N LEU A 38 13.19 -0.77 -4.07
CA LEU A 38 12.80 -2.17 -3.95
C LEU A 38 12.12 -2.64 -5.24
N ARG A 39 12.63 -3.75 -5.79
CA ARG A 39 12.12 -4.32 -7.03
C ARG A 39 11.08 -5.39 -6.75
N VAL A 40 9.93 -5.28 -7.40
CA VAL A 40 8.80 -6.21 -7.26
C VAL A 40 8.43 -6.76 -8.63
N ASN A 41 8.17 -8.06 -8.69
CA ASN A 41 7.82 -8.76 -9.92
C ASN A 41 6.61 -8.11 -10.61
N GLY A 42 6.75 -7.81 -11.91
CA GLY A 42 5.69 -7.21 -12.72
C GLY A 42 5.51 -5.69 -12.56
N GLN A 43 6.37 -4.99 -11.81
CA GLN A 43 6.25 -3.54 -11.61
C GLN A 43 6.30 -2.70 -12.88
N GLU A 44 6.96 -3.17 -13.93
CA GLU A 44 6.97 -2.52 -15.23
C GLU A 44 5.59 -2.52 -15.90
N ASN A 45 4.63 -3.35 -15.43
CA ASN A 45 3.30 -3.49 -15.99
C ASN A 45 2.19 -2.94 -15.07
N ALA A 46 2.52 -2.46 -13.87
CA ALA A 46 1.57 -2.05 -12.83
C ALA A 46 0.48 -1.08 -13.32
N TYR A 47 0.82 -0.17 -14.24
CA TYR A 47 -0.12 0.82 -14.81
C TYR A 47 -0.27 0.73 -16.34
N LYS A 48 0.25 -0.34 -16.98
CA LYS A 48 0.13 -0.51 -18.44
C LYS A 48 -1.21 -1.08 -18.87
N SER A 49 -1.88 -1.79 -17.97
CA SER A 49 -3.15 -2.42 -18.25
C SER A 49 -4.27 -1.41 -18.00
N ALA A 50 -5.08 -1.12 -19.02
CA ALA A 50 -6.40 -0.52 -18.82
C ALA A 50 -7.28 -1.55 -18.08
N VAL A 51 -7.11 -1.66 -16.76
CA VAL A 51 -7.88 -2.61 -15.98
C VAL A 51 -9.31 -2.08 -15.88
N GLN A 52 -10.28 -2.87 -16.35
CA GLN A 52 -11.74 -2.72 -16.14
C GLN A 52 -12.15 -2.82 -14.65
N GLY A 53 -11.23 -2.61 -13.72
CA GLY A 53 -11.38 -2.81 -12.29
C GLY A 53 -10.89 -1.58 -11.56
N ALA A 54 -11.68 -1.13 -10.59
CA ALA A 54 -11.48 0.10 -9.85
C ALA A 54 -10.07 0.17 -9.24
N VAL A 55 -9.25 1.10 -9.74
CA VAL A 55 -8.00 1.47 -9.08
C VAL A 55 -8.33 2.59 -8.07
N GLY A 56 -8.15 2.30 -6.79
CA GLY A 56 -7.93 3.31 -5.76
C GLY A 56 -9.03 4.37 -5.57
N GLY A 57 -10.17 3.95 -5.03
CA GLY A 57 -11.22 4.83 -4.53
C GLY A 57 -12.40 3.97 -4.13
N ALA A 58 -13.01 4.24 -2.96
CA ALA A 58 -14.11 3.46 -2.38
C ALA A 58 -14.93 2.69 -3.44
N ALA A 59 -14.92 1.35 -3.36
CA ALA A 59 -15.64 0.49 -4.28
C ALA A 59 -17.11 0.96 -4.35
N GLY A 60 -17.54 1.49 -5.51
CA GLY A 60 -18.94 1.90 -5.67
C GLY A 60 -19.30 2.81 -6.85
N VAL A 61 -18.37 3.53 -7.49
CA VAL A 61 -18.72 4.43 -8.62
C VAL A 61 -17.68 4.36 -9.73
N THR A 62 -18.01 3.73 -10.86
CA THR A 62 -17.14 3.67 -12.04
C THR A 62 -17.40 4.87 -12.95
N HIS A 63 -16.49 5.83 -12.97
CA HIS A 63 -16.32 6.76 -14.09
C HIS A 63 -15.19 6.23 -14.98
N GLU A 64 -15.38 6.22 -16.31
CA GLU A 64 -14.28 5.92 -17.24
C GLU A 64 -13.15 6.93 -17.01
N ALA A 65 -12.02 6.45 -16.50
CA ALA A 65 -10.81 7.26 -16.41
C ALA A 65 -10.28 7.50 -17.84
N LYS A 66 -10.17 8.76 -18.25
CA LYS A 66 -9.59 9.15 -19.55
C LYS A 66 -8.09 8.89 -19.64
N GLU A 67 -7.42 8.77 -18.50
CA GLU A 67 -5.98 8.58 -18.38
C GLU A 67 -5.69 7.43 -17.41
N LEU A 68 -4.71 6.59 -17.73
CA LEU A 68 -4.28 5.45 -16.91
C LEU A 68 -3.62 5.87 -15.59
N HIS A 69 -3.20 7.13 -15.52
CA HIS A 69 -2.45 7.71 -14.42
C HIS A 69 -3.22 8.85 -13.78
N THR A 70 -2.94 9.11 -12.50
CA THR A 70 -3.43 10.29 -11.80
C THR A 70 -2.29 11.19 -11.35
N ASP A 71 -2.60 12.42 -10.95
CA ASP A 71 -1.63 13.39 -10.44
C ASP A 71 -0.88 12.93 -9.17
N CYS A 72 -1.45 11.94 -8.47
CA CYS A 72 -0.91 11.35 -7.26
C CYS A 72 -1.41 9.91 -7.16
N GLU A 73 -0.50 8.95 -7.34
CA GLU A 73 -0.72 7.50 -7.33
C GLU A 73 0.43 6.77 -6.63
N PRO A 74 0.23 5.52 -6.16
CA PRO A 74 1.28 4.69 -5.58
C PRO A 74 2.43 4.44 -6.56
N ASN A 75 3.64 4.24 -6.04
CA ASN A 75 4.77 3.81 -6.87
C ASN A 75 4.49 2.47 -7.55
N ALA A 76 5.11 2.23 -8.70
CA ALA A 76 4.88 1.02 -9.48
C ALA A 76 5.20 -0.28 -8.71
N ASN A 77 6.17 -0.27 -7.80
CA ASN A 77 6.48 -1.42 -6.95
C ASN A 77 5.40 -1.69 -5.89
N VAL A 78 4.77 -0.64 -5.34
CA VAL A 78 3.63 -0.75 -4.42
C VAL A 78 2.42 -1.35 -5.14
N GLU A 79 2.09 -0.83 -6.32
CA GLU A 79 0.96 -1.36 -7.09
C GLU A 79 1.22 -2.78 -7.59
N ALA A 80 2.46 -3.11 -7.98
CA ALA A 80 2.84 -4.48 -8.32
C ALA A 80 2.72 -5.44 -7.13
N MET A 81 3.14 -5.01 -5.93
CA MET A 81 2.97 -5.80 -4.72
C MET A 81 1.49 -6.07 -4.44
N ARG A 82 0.64 -5.04 -4.56
CA ARG A 82 -0.82 -5.17 -4.40
C ARG A 82 -1.40 -6.18 -5.39
N ILE A 83 -1.06 -6.05 -6.67
CA ILE A 83 -1.51 -6.96 -7.73
C ILE A 83 -1.02 -8.38 -7.47
N PHE A 84 0.25 -8.56 -7.09
CA PHE A 84 0.82 -9.88 -6.81
C PHE A 84 0.10 -10.56 -5.64
N LEU A 85 -0.11 -9.85 -4.53
CA LEU A 85 -0.86 -10.36 -3.38
C LEU A 85 -2.30 -10.71 -3.74
N ASP A 86 -2.97 -9.91 -4.58
CA ASP A 86 -4.31 -10.21 -5.08
C ASP A 86 -4.35 -11.53 -5.87
N THR A 87 -3.32 -11.82 -6.70
CA THR A 87 -3.22 -13.13 -7.39
C THR A 87 -3.06 -14.32 -6.44
N LYS A 88 -2.67 -14.07 -5.19
CA LYS A 88 -2.54 -15.07 -4.11
C LYS A 88 -3.77 -15.09 -3.20
N GLY A 89 -4.82 -14.31 -3.50
CA GLY A 89 -6.03 -14.20 -2.69
C GLY A 89 -5.87 -13.34 -1.44
N ILE A 90 -4.83 -12.49 -1.38
CA ILE A 90 -4.53 -11.60 -0.26
C ILE A 90 -4.93 -10.18 -0.64
N GLU A 91 -6.01 -9.67 -0.05
CA GLU A 91 -6.40 -8.28 -0.26
C GLU A 91 -5.45 -7.34 0.51
N SER A 92 -4.75 -6.48 -0.21
CA SER A 92 -3.97 -5.37 0.34
C SER A 92 -4.36 -4.07 -0.35
N ARG A 93 -4.06 -2.93 0.28
CA ARG A 93 -4.42 -1.61 -0.25
C ARG A 93 -3.25 -0.64 -0.08
N PRO A 94 -3.04 0.32 -0.99
CA PRO A 94 -2.19 1.47 -0.69
C PRO A 94 -2.70 2.23 0.54
N LEU A 95 -1.87 3.11 1.10
CA LEU A 95 -2.36 4.09 2.08
C LEU A 95 -3.40 5.03 1.44
N TRP A 96 -3.98 5.92 2.24
CA TRP A 96 -5.02 6.83 1.75
C TRP A 96 -4.45 7.89 0.80
N LYS A 97 -5.07 8.03 -0.39
CA LYS A 97 -4.82 9.17 -1.27
C LYS A 97 -5.22 10.46 -0.53
N PRO A 98 -4.33 11.46 -0.40
CA PRO A 98 -4.63 12.66 0.37
C PRO A 98 -5.86 13.41 -0.14
N MET A 99 -6.63 14.01 0.77
CA MET A 99 -7.92 14.63 0.43
C MET A 99 -7.79 15.76 -0.60
N HIS A 100 -6.74 16.58 -0.51
CA HIS A 100 -6.44 17.65 -1.47
C HIS A 100 -5.99 17.15 -2.85
N LYS A 101 -5.82 15.84 -3.01
CA LYS A 101 -5.56 15.16 -4.28
C LYS A 101 -6.81 14.50 -4.88
N GLN A 102 -7.94 14.54 -4.18
CA GLN A 102 -9.20 14.02 -4.68
C GLN A 102 -9.90 15.07 -5.53
N PRO A 103 -10.45 14.72 -6.71
CA PRO A 103 -11.14 15.68 -7.58
C PRO A 103 -12.29 16.44 -6.90
N VAL A 104 -12.98 15.80 -5.95
CA VAL A 104 -14.09 16.40 -5.21
C VAL A 104 -13.67 17.57 -4.30
N TYR A 105 -12.38 17.69 -3.99
CA TYR A 105 -11.83 18.76 -3.15
C TYR A 105 -10.89 19.70 -3.93
N ALA A 106 -10.97 19.73 -5.27
CA ALA A 106 -10.06 20.52 -6.11
C ALA A 106 -10.07 22.03 -5.80
N ASP A 107 -11.21 22.57 -5.38
CA ASP A 107 -11.38 24.00 -5.06
C ASP A 107 -11.30 24.29 -3.55
N ALA A 108 -10.98 23.30 -2.72
CA ALA A 108 -10.86 23.47 -1.27
C ALA A 108 -9.45 23.93 -0.88
N ASP A 109 -9.36 24.77 0.16
CA ASP A 109 -8.07 25.16 0.72
C ASP A 109 -7.32 23.94 1.29
N ALA A 110 -6.03 23.86 1.01
CA ALA A 110 -5.15 22.80 1.49
C ALA A 110 -3.83 23.37 2.02
N TYR A 111 -3.48 23.01 3.24
CA TYR A 111 -2.19 23.36 3.86
C TYR A 111 -1.31 22.12 3.87
N VAL A 112 -0.31 22.10 2.98
CA VAL A 112 0.45 20.88 2.67
C VAL A 112 1.92 21.03 2.98
N ASN A 113 2.55 19.91 3.34
CA ASN A 113 4.00 19.78 3.52
C ASN A 113 4.59 18.59 2.73
N GLY A 114 3.78 17.93 1.90
CA GLY A 114 4.21 16.80 1.06
C GLY A 114 4.25 15.43 1.75
N VAL A 115 4.06 15.36 3.07
CA VAL A 115 4.19 14.11 3.83
C VAL A 115 3.11 13.10 3.42
N SER A 116 1.86 13.56 3.28
CA SER A 116 0.74 12.68 2.93
C SER A 116 0.87 12.08 1.53
N GLU A 117 1.33 12.85 0.53
CA GLU A 117 1.60 12.35 -0.80
C GLU A 117 2.77 11.37 -0.80
N SER A 118 3.82 11.67 -0.03
CA SER A 118 5.01 10.82 0.07
C SER A 118 4.67 9.46 0.68
N LEU A 119 3.87 9.44 1.74
CA LEU A 119 3.38 8.19 2.36
C LEU A 119 2.47 7.40 1.42
N PHE A 120 1.56 8.07 0.70
CA PHE A 120 0.69 7.41 -0.27
C PHE A 120 1.47 6.70 -1.39
N LYS A 121 2.60 7.27 -1.81
CA LYS A 121 3.47 6.69 -2.85
C LYS A 121 4.12 5.38 -2.45
N VAL A 122 4.43 5.19 -1.18
CA VAL A 122 5.27 4.06 -0.72
C VAL A 122 4.56 3.10 0.24
N GLY A 123 3.44 3.52 0.81
CA GLY A 123 2.80 2.81 1.90
C GLY A 123 1.69 1.86 1.47
N MET A 124 1.51 0.80 2.25
CA MET A 124 0.47 -0.21 2.09
C MET A 124 -0.15 -0.62 3.43
N CYS A 125 -1.43 -0.95 3.41
CA CYS A 125 -2.16 -1.65 4.45
C CYS A 125 -2.14 -3.16 4.17
N LEU A 126 -1.80 -3.94 5.19
CA LEU A 126 -1.83 -5.40 5.19
C LEU A 126 -3.10 -5.93 5.90
N PRO A 127 -3.52 -7.18 5.65
CA PRO A 127 -4.58 -7.82 6.42
C PRO A 127 -4.29 -7.82 7.92
N SER A 128 -5.16 -7.17 8.68
CA SER A 128 -5.08 -7.03 10.15
C SER A 128 -6.44 -7.25 10.84
N GLY A 129 -7.37 -7.94 10.15
CA GLY A 129 -8.69 -8.22 10.69
C GLY A 129 -8.66 -9.21 11.86
N PRO A 130 -9.71 -9.25 12.71
CA PRO A 130 -9.73 -10.10 13.91
C PRO A 130 -9.71 -11.61 13.62
N CYS A 131 -9.94 -12.03 12.37
CA CYS A 131 -9.90 -13.41 11.94
C CYS A 131 -8.58 -13.79 11.24
N VAL A 132 -7.64 -12.85 11.11
CA VAL A 132 -6.31 -13.14 10.56
C VAL A 132 -5.54 -13.92 11.63
N THR A 133 -5.20 -15.16 11.31
CA THR A 133 -4.44 -16.05 12.19
C THR A 133 -2.94 -15.86 12.03
N ASP A 134 -2.16 -16.44 12.93
CA ASP A 134 -0.70 -16.44 12.82
C ASP A 134 -0.24 -17.13 11.52
N ASP A 135 -0.87 -18.24 11.13
CA ASP A 135 -0.55 -18.93 9.88
C ASP A 135 -0.84 -18.05 8.65
N ASP A 136 -1.92 -17.26 8.68
CA ASP A 136 -2.24 -16.30 7.62
C ASP A 136 -1.17 -15.21 7.52
N VAL A 137 -0.72 -14.65 8.65
CA VAL A 137 0.37 -13.66 8.69
C VAL A 137 1.66 -14.26 8.11
N CYS A 138 1.99 -15.50 8.46
CA CYS A 138 3.15 -16.19 7.89
C CYS A 138 3.02 -16.35 6.37
N TYR A 139 1.86 -16.79 5.90
CA TYR A 139 1.58 -16.92 4.47
C TYR A 139 1.69 -15.58 3.72
N ILE A 140 1.15 -14.51 4.30
CA ILE A 140 1.23 -13.16 3.73
C ILE A 140 2.68 -12.72 3.61
N VAL A 141 3.49 -12.89 4.65
CA VAL A 141 4.91 -12.51 4.64
C VAL A 141 5.70 -13.33 3.62
N GLU A 142 5.45 -14.63 3.51
CA GLU A 142 6.10 -15.45 2.47
C GLU A 142 5.72 -15.02 1.05
N CYS A 143 4.46 -14.64 0.82
CA CYS A 143 4.05 -14.07 -0.47
C CYS A 143 4.73 -12.71 -0.76
N ILE A 144 4.91 -11.86 0.26
CA ILE A 144 5.67 -10.60 0.12
C ILE A 144 7.12 -10.89 -0.28
N LYS A 145 7.78 -11.86 0.36
CA LYS A 145 9.15 -12.29 0.00
C LYS A 145 9.21 -12.83 -1.42
N GLU A 146 8.25 -13.66 -1.83
CA GLU A 146 8.16 -14.22 -3.19
C GLU A 146 7.99 -13.13 -4.25
N ALA A 147 7.27 -12.05 -3.95
CA ALA A 147 7.04 -10.94 -4.87
C ALA A 147 8.30 -10.08 -5.12
N ILE A 148 9.21 -10.02 -4.14
CA ILE A 148 10.41 -9.20 -4.20
C ILE A 148 11.47 -9.88 -5.07
N LEU A 149 12.01 -9.14 -6.04
CA LEU A 149 13.12 -9.61 -6.86
C LEU A 149 14.43 -9.44 -6.08
N ALA A 150 15.24 -10.51 -6.03
CA ALA A 150 16.58 -10.44 -5.47
C ALA A 150 17.42 -9.41 -6.25
N GLY A 151 18.01 -8.47 -5.53
CA GLY A 151 18.90 -7.43 -6.08
C GLY A 151 20.29 -7.95 -6.45
#